data_AF-A0A661SFB1-F1
#
_entry.id   AF-A0A661SFB1-F1
#
_cell.length_a   1.000
_cell.length_b   1.000
_cell.length_c   1.000
_cell.angle_alpha   90.00
_cell.angle_beta   90.00
_cell.angle_gamma   90.00
#
_symmetry.space_group_name_H-M   'P 1'
#
loop_
_entity.id
_entity.type
_entity.pdbx_description
1 polymer ?
#
loop_
_entity_poly.entity_id
_entity_poly.type
_entity_poly.pdbx_seq_one_letter_code
_entity_poly.pdbx_strand_id
1 'polypeptide(L)'
;MSGEYPYCFAKLEVVFPKGDDGLRHTPESCFVCFCKTECLRTAMGKSEGLEVREECVDRAYESGMIGFLERWSKKKNLHRKKKN
;
A
#
# COMPACT_ATOMS: atom_id res chain seq x y z
N MET A 1 -5.92 15.68 -20.35
CA MET A 1 -4.89 14.80 -20.92
C MET A 1 -5.32 13.36 -20.70
N SER A 2 -5.95 12.74 -21.69
CA SER A 2 -6.33 11.33 -21.67
C SER A 2 -5.11 10.51 -22.07
N GLY A 3 -4.10 10.46 -21.18
CA GLY A 3 -2.96 9.57 -21.37
C GLY A 3 -3.44 8.14 -21.14
N GLU A 4 -3.32 7.28 -22.14
CA GLU A 4 -3.66 5.86 -22.00
C GLU A 4 -2.80 5.25 -20.89
N TYR A 5 -3.43 4.93 -19.77
CA TYR A 5 -2.75 4.25 -18.68
C TYR A 5 -2.47 2.80 -19.08
N PRO A 6 -1.32 2.25 -18.68
CA PRO A 6 -1.04 0.84 -18.91
C PRO A 6 -2.06 -0.04 -18.18
N TYR A 7 -2.29 -1.26 -18.68
CA TYR A 7 -3.26 -2.20 -18.11
C TYR A 7 -3.01 -2.55 -16.63
N CYS A 8 -1.77 -2.34 -16.14
CA CYS A 8 -1.37 -2.57 -14.76
C CYS A 8 -1.60 -1.37 -13.84
N PHE A 9 -2.10 -0.25 -14.37
CA PHE A 9 -2.26 0.99 -13.62
C PHE A 9 -3.13 0.80 -12.38
N ALA A 10 -2.59 1.22 -11.24
CA ALA A 10 -3.23 1.16 -9.93
C ALA A 10 -3.74 -0.24 -9.53
N LYS A 11 -3.13 -1.32 -10.05
CA LYS A 11 -3.34 -2.69 -9.57
C LYS A 11 -2.29 -2.99 -8.51
N LEU A 12 -2.67 -2.89 -7.24
CA LEU A 12 -1.73 -2.91 -6.12
C LEU A 12 -0.85 -4.17 -6.10
N GLU A 13 -1.45 -5.34 -6.29
CA GLU A 13 -0.72 -6.63 -6.32
C GLU A 13 0.22 -6.79 -7.52
N VAL A 14 0.15 -5.90 -8.51
CA VAL A 14 1.05 -5.90 -9.68
C VAL A 14 2.15 -4.85 -9.52
N VAL A 15 1.82 -3.66 -9.02
CA VAL A 15 2.75 -2.51 -8.97
C VAL A 15 3.46 -2.39 -7.62
N PHE A 16 2.92 -3.04 -6.60
CA PHE A 16 3.48 -3.14 -5.25
C PHE A 16 3.20 -4.52 -4.61
N PRO A 17 3.59 -5.63 -5.29
CA PRO A 17 3.43 -6.99 -4.78
C PRO A 17 4.19 -7.22 -3.49
N LYS A 18 3.74 -8.20 -2.73
CA LYS A 18 4.51 -8.76 -1.61
C LYS A 18 5.62 -9.67 -2.16
N GLY A 19 6.85 -9.40 -1.76
CA GLY A 19 8.02 -10.22 -2.06
C GLY A 19 8.20 -11.36 -1.07
N ASP A 20 9.18 -12.21 -1.36
CA ASP A 20 9.50 -13.40 -0.57
C ASP A 20 10.04 -13.07 0.84
N ASP A 21 10.53 -11.85 1.03
CA ASP A 21 10.95 -11.31 2.33
C ASP A 21 9.78 -10.85 3.21
N GLY A 22 8.54 -10.98 2.71
CA GLY A 22 7.32 -10.54 3.40
C GLY A 22 7.11 -9.02 3.39
N LEU A 23 7.97 -8.26 2.70
CA LEU A 23 7.81 -6.84 2.43
C LEU A 23 7.21 -6.62 1.05
N ARG A 24 6.66 -5.43 0.81
CA ARG A 24 6.16 -5.07 -0.51
C ARG A 24 7.21 -4.29 -1.27
N HIS A 25 7.37 -4.62 -2.55
CA HIS A 25 8.38 -4.04 -3.43
C HIS A 25 7.76 -3.54 -4.72
N THR A 26 8.29 -2.44 -5.25
CA THR A 26 7.92 -1.99 -6.60
C THR A 26 8.78 -2.72 -7.62
N PRO A 27 8.20 -3.40 -8.62
CA PRO A 27 8.98 -4.11 -9.65
C PRO A 27 9.88 -3.15 -10.44
N GLU A 28 11.03 -3.64 -10.88
CA GLU A 28 12.01 -2.84 -11.65
C GLU A 28 11.41 -2.26 -12.94
N SER A 29 10.46 -2.97 -13.56
CA SER A 29 9.73 -2.52 -14.74
C SER A 29 8.97 -1.21 -14.51
N CYS A 30 8.58 -0.90 -13.26
CA CYS A 30 7.93 0.36 -12.91
C CYS A 30 8.91 1.54 -12.85
N PHE A 31 10.22 1.33 -12.72
CA PHE A 31 11.17 2.44 -12.55
C PHE A 31 11.30 3.33 -13.80
N VAL A 32 11.12 2.72 -14.98
CA VAL A 32 11.12 3.40 -16.30
C VAL A 32 9.72 3.84 -16.74
N CYS A 33 8.68 3.53 -15.96
CA CYS A 33 7.30 3.87 -16.32
C CYS A 33 7.00 5.38 -16.12
N PHE A 34 6.39 6.00 -17.12
CA PHE A 34 6.07 7.43 -17.13
C PHE A 34 5.07 7.85 -16.04
N CYS A 35 4.17 6.94 -15.63
CA CYS A 35 3.13 7.21 -14.65
C CYS A 35 3.42 6.59 -13.26
N LYS A 36 4.67 6.19 -12.96
CA LYS A 36 5.01 5.41 -11.75
C LYS A 36 4.53 6.03 -10.44
N THR A 37 4.69 7.33 -10.28
CA THR A 37 4.30 8.07 -9.06
C THR A 37 2.79 8.12 -8.90
N GLU A 38 2.08 8.51 -9.95
CA GLU A 38 0.62 8.58 -9.95
C GLU A 38 0.00 7.19 -9.79
N CYS A 39 0.54 6.18 -10.48
CA CYS A 39 0.10 4.79 -10.39
C CYS A 39 0.16 4.26 -8.94
N LEU A 40 1.29 4.43 -8.25
CA LEU A 40 1.45 3.96 -6.87
C LEU A 40 0.57 4.77 -5.91
N ARG A 41 0.47 6.10 -6.08
CA ARG A 41 -0.44 6.93 -5.28
C ARG A 41 -1.89 6.49 -5.44
N THR A 42 -2.34 6.23 -6.67
CA THR A 42 -3.70 5.76 -6.94
C THR A 42 -3.91 4.36 -6.36
N ALA A 43 -2.95 3.43 -6.48
CA ALA A 43 -3.04 2.11 -5.85
C ALA A 43 -3.21 2.21 -4.33
N MET A 44 -2.37 3.03 -3.68
CA MET A 44 -2.39 3.24 -2.23
C MET A 44 -3.61 4.02 -1.73
N GLY A 45 -4.29 4.76 -2.63
CA GLY A 45 -5.52 5.49 -2.33
C GLY A 45 -6.79 4.62 -2.32
N LYS A 46 -6.73 3.42 -2.90
CA LYS A 46 -7.86 2.46 -2.92
C LYS A 46 -7.99 1.70 -1.59
N SER A 47 -9.07 0.92 -1.47
CA SER A 47 -9.32 0.02 -0.33
C SER A 47 -8.15 -0.93 -0.06
N GLU A 48 -7.55 -1.49 -1.12
CA GLU A 48 -6.36 -2.36 -1.05
C GLU A 48 -5.17 -1.64 -0.37
N GLY A 49 -4.99 -0.34 -0.62
CA GLY A 49 -3.96 0.46 0.04
C GLY A 49 -4.18 0.64 1.55
N LEU A 50 -5.42 0.52 2.03
CA LEU A 50 -5.70 0.51 3.48
C LEU A 50 -5.25 -0.80 4.15
N GLU A 51 -5.23 -1.92 3.42
CA GLU A 51 -4.68 -3.19 3.91
C GLU A 51 -3.17 -3.10 4.06
N VAL A 52 -2.46 -2.52 3.09
CA VAL A 52 -1.01 -2.26 3.19
C VAL A 52 -0.67 -1.40 4.41
N ARG A 53 -1.49 -0.38 4.69
CA ARG A 53 -1.31 0.46 5.88
C ARG A 53 -1.52 -0.32 7.16
N GLU A 54 -2.41 -1.29 7.16
CA GLU A 54 -2.64 -2.19 8.29
C GLU A 54 -1.45 -3.15 8.48
N GLU A 55 -0.93 -3.74 7.41
CA GLU A 55 0.31 -4.55 7.41
C GLU A 55 1.49 -3.77 8.01
N CYS A 56 1.65 -2.50 7.65
CA CYS A 56 2.70 -1.63 8.22
C CYS A 56 2.51 -1.37 9.72
N VAL A 57 1.27 -1.27 10.20
CA VAL A 57 0.98 -1.11 11.64
C VAL A 57 1.29 -2.39 12.40
N ASP A 58 0.96 -3.56 11.85
CA ASP A 58 1.31 -4.85 12.46
C ASP A 58 2.83 -5.03 12.51
N ARG A 59 3.55 -4.76 11.42
CA ARG A 59 5.01 -4.84 11.38
C ARG A 59 5.68 -3.92 12.41
N ALA A 60 5.18 -2.69 12.57
CA ALA A 60 5.71 -1.74 13.55
C ALA A 60 5.48 -2.20 15.00
N TYR A 61 4.41 -2.96 15.25
CA TYR A 61 4.14 -3.54 16.55
C TYR A 61 5.04 -4.75 16.82
N GLU A 62 5.18 -5.64 15.83
CA GLU A 62 6.07 -6.81 15.90
C GLU A 62 7.54 -6.42 16.09
N SER A 63 7.98 -5.31 15.48
CA SER A 63 9.33 -4.77 15.67
C SER A 63 9.52 -4.01 16.99
N GLY A 64 8.46 -3.86 17.80
CA GLY A 64 8.51 -3.11 19.06
C GLY A 64 8.57 -1.60 18.90
N MET A 65 8.42 -1.05 17.69
CA MET A 65 8.42 0.40 17.45
C MET A 65 7.18 1.10 18.00
N ILE A 66 6.05 0.38 18.12
CA ILE A 66 4.80 0.90 18.69
C ILE A 66 4.24 -0.04 19.75
N GLY A 67 3.54 0.53 20.73
CA GLY A 67 2.85 -0.22 21.77
C GLY A 67 1.45 -0.69 21.36
N PHE A 68 0.84 -1.53 22.21
CA PHE A 68 -0.51 -2.10 21.99
C PHE A 68 -1.59 -1.02 21.76
N LEU A 69 -1.60 0.04 22.59
CA LEU A 69 -2.59 1.11 22.48
C LEU A 69 -2.48 1.86 21.15
N GLU A 70 -1.25 2.12 20.70
CA GLU A 70 -0.99 2.78 19.43
C GLU A 70 -1.38 1.91 18.24
N ARG A 71 -1.03 0.61 18.28
CA ARG A 71 -1.50 -0.37 17.28
C ARG A 71 -3.02 -0.37 17.19
N TRP A 72 -3.71 -0.51 18.31
CA TRP A 72 -5.17 -0.54 18.35
C TRP A 72 -5.79 0.75 17.81
N SER A 73 -5.28 1.92 18.24
CA SER A 73 -5.76 3.23 17.76
C SER A 73 -5.60 3.37 16.24
N LYS A 74 -4.43 3.02 15.70
CA LYS A 74 -4.16 3.06 14.26
C LYS A 74 -5.06 2.10 13.48
N LYS A 75 -5.20 0.85 13.94
CA LYS A 75 -6.12 -0.13 13.31
C LYS A 75 -7.57 0.35 13.32
N LYS A 76 -8.05 0.88 14.45
CA LYS A 76 -9.40 1.43 14.56
C LYS A 76 -9.65 2.56 13.55
N ASN A 77 -8.67 3.45 13.35
CA ASN A 77 -8.76 4.51 12.35
C ASN A 77 -8.83 3.96 10.92
N LEU A 78 -8.02 2.95 10.59
CA LEU A 78 -8.01 2.28 9.28
C LEU A 78 -9.34 1.57 9.01
N HIS A 79 -9.89 0.83 9.98
CA HIS A 79 -11.20 0.21 9.85
C HIS A 79 -12.32 1.22 9.63
N ARG A 80 -12.26 2.39 10.28
CA ARG A 80 -13.23 3.46 10.02
C ARG A 80 -13.15 3.97 8.58
N LYS A 81 -11.94 4.09 8.03
CA LYS A 81 -11.73 4.49 6.63
C LYS A 81 -12.16 3.43 5.62
N LYS A 82 -12.14 2.15 5.98
CA LYS A 82 -12.67 1.06 5.13
C LYS A 82 -14.21 1.04 5.08
N LYS A 83 -14.89 1.61 6.09
CA LYS A 83 -16.37 1.63 6.21
C LYS A 83 -17.03 2.88 5.62
N ASN A 84 -16.26 3.93 5.37
CA ASN A 84 -16.70 5.16 4.70
C ASN A 84 -16.37 5.09 3.21
#